data_AF-A0A8C6DZ24-F1
#
_entry.id   AF-A0A8C6DZ24-F1
#
_cell.length_a   1.000
_cell.length_b   1.000
_cell.length_c   1.000
_cell.angle_alpha   90.00
_cell.angle_beta   90.00
_cell.angle_gamma   90.00
#
_symmetry.space_group_name_H-M   'P 1'
#
loop_
_entity.id
_entity.type
_entity.pdbx_description
1 polymer ?
#
loop_
_entity_poly.entity_id
_entity_poly.type
_entity_poly.pdbx_seq_one_letter_code
_entity_poly.pdbx_strand_id
1 'polypeptide(L)'
;RLFKRRKQGEQNALLGSFVVLATFVTLCNAQCYFIPNESSTSNGCKDLNGVTHQLKSDWETDNCESCHCDDGGIECCNTAAIPMDYDRDKCQAVLNKKTCTYTVLEKKNPLKTCTVKAWVL
;
A
#
# COMPACT_ATOMS: atom_id res chain seq x y z
N ARG A 1 19.58 31.08 17.88
CA ARG A 1 19.23 32.20 18.80
C ARG A 1 18.10 31.71 19.70
N LEU A 2 18.20 32.02 21.00
CA LEU A 2 17.52 31.40 22.14
C LEU A 2 15.98 31.28 22.04
N PHE A 3 15.43 30.08 22.25
CA PHE A 3 14.02 29.89 22.59
C PHE A 3 13.81 30.08 24.10
N LYS A 4 13.30 31.25 24.48
CA LYS A 4 12.81 31.56 25.83
C LYS A 4 11.34 31.13 25.90
N ARG A 5 11.02 30.07 26.65
CA ARG A 5 9.64 29.68 26.99
C ARG A 5 8.94 30.86 27.71
N ARG A 6 7.80 31.32 27.21
CA ARG A 6 6.87 32.17 27.99
C ARG A 6 5.54 31.44 28.22
N LYS A 7 5.04 31.72 29.41
CA LYS A 7 4.00 31.06 30.22
C LYS A 7 2.59 31.48 29.76
N GLN A 8 1.67 30.52 29.82
CA GLN A 8 0.22 30.64 29.61
C GLN A 8 -0.43 31.67 30.57
N GLY A 9 -1.33 32.52 30.06
CA GLY A 9 -2.20 33.40 30.83
C GLY A 9 -3.56 33.61 30.14
N GLU A 10 -4.61 33.19 30.85
CA GLU A 10 -6.07 33.44 30.72
C GLU A 10 -6.41 34.96 30.57
N GLN A 11 -7.47 35.50 29.95
CA GLN A 11 -8.76 35.10 29.34
C GLN A 11 -9.14 36.13 28.24
N ASN A 12 -10.00 35.74 27.29
CA ASN A 12 -11.17 36.46 26.73
C ASN A 12 -11.42 36.06 25.28
N ALA A 13 -12.58 35.44 25.06
CA ALA A 13 -13.06 34.96 23.77
C ALA A 13 -13.35 36.11 22.79
N LEU A 14 -12.87 35.99 21.56
CA LEU A 14 -13.52 36.47 20.33
C LEU A 14 -12.98 35.64 19.16
N LEU A 15 -13.91 34.99 18.44
CA LEU A 15 -13.69 34.04 17.35
C LEU A 15 -12.88 34.63 16.20
N GLY A 16 -11.91 33.86 15.68
CA GLY A 16 -11.28 34.17 14.40
C GLY A 16 -10.19 33.17 14.00
N SER A 17 -10.47 32.41 12.94
CA SER A 17 -9.60 31.44 12.25
C SER A 17 -9.58 30.01 12.80
N PHE A 18 -10.51 29.20 12.25
CA PHE A 18 -10.40 27.74 12.16
C PHE A 18 -9.12 27.39 11.38
N VAL A 19 -8.04 27.04 12.06
CA VAL A 19 -6.97 26.27 11.41
C VAL A 19 -7.32 24.80 11.60
N VAL A 20 -8.14 24.30 10.68
CA VAL A 20 -8.35 22.87 10.50
C VAL A 20 -7.01 22.29 10.06
N LEU A 21 -6.19 21.83 11.00
CA LEU A 21 -5.12 20.89 10.70
C LEU A 21 -5.76 19.53 10.44
N ALA A 22 -6.47 19.41 9.31
CA ALA A 22 -6.72 18.13 8.69
C ALA A 22 -5.42 17.73 7.97
N THR A 23 -4.38 17.42 8.74
CA THR A 23 -3.37 16.49 8.23
C THR A 23 -4.12 15.18 8.10
N PHE A 24 -4.68 14.94 6.91
CA PHE A 24 -5.11 13.61 6.53
C PHE A 24 -3.90 12.70 6.79
N VAL A 25 -3.97 11.91 7.85
CA VAL A 25 -3.12 10.72 7.95
C VAL A 25 -3.62 9.88 6.79
N THR A 26 -2.93 9.95 5.65
CA THR A 26 -3.14 9.01 4.57
C THR A 26 -2.94 7.64 5.19
N LEU A 27 -4.03 6.91 5.38
CA LEU A 27 -4.02 5.49 5.72
C LEU A 27 -3.41 4.77 4.51
N CYS A 28 -2.09 4.89 4.33
CA CYS A 28 -1.35 4.10 3.38
C CYS A 28 -1.16 2.73 4.01
N ASN A 29 -2.24 1.96 4.05
CA ASN A 29 -2.13 0.52 4.09
C ASN A 29 -2.40 0.09 2.65
N ALA A 30 -1.33 0.19 1.86
CA ALA A 30 -1.14 -0.66 0.71
C ALA A 30 0.05 -1.53 1.07
N GLN A 31 -0.05 -2.85 0.95
CA GLN A 31 1.08 -3.76 1.10
C GLN A 31 2.03 -3.50 -0.06
N CYS A 32 2.94 -2.55 0.16
CA CYS A 32 3.93 -2.11 -0.80
C CYS A 32 5.32 -2.64 -0.45
N TYR A 33 6.14 -2.81 -1.47
CA TYR A 33 7.56 -3.10 -1.36
C TYR A 33 8.36 -2.29 -2.37
N PHE A 34 9.65 -2.16 -2.07
CA PHE A 34 10.57 -1.37 -2.88
C PHE A 34 11.72 -2.24 -3.37
N ILE A 35 11.97 -2.22 -4.68
CA ILE A 35 13.13 -2.85 -5.32
C ILE A 35 14.11 -1.73 -5.67
N PRO A 36 15.27 -1.63 -5.00
CA PRO A 36 16.25 -0.61 -5.32
C PRO A 36 16.83 -0.84 -6.71
N ASN A 37 17.15 0.25 -7.39
CA ASN A 37 17.85 0.15 -8.66
C ASN A 37 19.32 -0.24 -8.44
N GLU A 38 19.80 -1.23 -9.19
CA GLU A 38 21.19 -1.72 -9.10
C GLU A 38 22.22 -0.69 -9.61
N SER A 39 21.79 0.26 -10.45
CA SER A 39 22.64 1.29 -11.03
C SER A 39 22.00 2.67 -10.97
N SER A 40 22.67 3.63 -10.34
CA SER A 40 22.25 5.04 -10.27
C SER A 40 22.33 5.79 -11.61
N THR A 41 22.73 5.13 -12.70
CA THR A 41 22.85 5.72 -14.05
C THR A 41 21.93 5.08 -15.08
N SER A 42 21.02 4.17 -14.71
CA SER A 42 20.07 3.63 -15.68
C SER A 42 18.93 4.62 -15.96
N ASN A 43 18.53 4.72 -17.23
CA ASN A 43 17.40 5.54 -17.67
C ASN A 43 16.02 4.89 -17.38
N GLY A 44 15.94 4.02 -16.37
CA GLY A 44 14.78 3.20 -16.07
C GLY A 44 15.08 2.09 -15.08
N CYS A 45 14.05 1.35 -14.66
CA CYS A 45 14.15 0.34 -13.61
C CYS A 45 13.99 -1.07 -14.17
N LYS A 46 14.80 -2.02 -13.69
CA LYS A 46 14.67 -3.43 -14.06
C LYS A 46 13.89 -4.18 -12.99
N ASP A 47 12.76 -4.79 -13.37
CA ASP A 47 11.92 -5.56 -12.45
C ASP A 47 12.49 -6.96 -12.17
N LEU A 48 11.83 -7.71 -11.27
CA LEU A 48 12.23 -9.06 -10.87
C LEU A 48 12.15 -10.09 -12.00
N ASN A 49 11.38 -9.80 -13.06
CA ASN A 49 11.31 -10.63 -14.27
C ASN A 49 12.41 -10.26 -15.29
N GLY A 50 13.18 -9.20 -15.00
CA GLY A 50 14.24 -8.68 -15.84
C GLY A 50 13.78 -7.72 -16.93
N VAL A 51 12.52 -7.29 -16.91
CA VAL A 51 11.98 -6.28 -17.85
C VAL A 51 12.40 -4.90 -17.39
N THR A 52 12.83 -4.04 -18.33
CA THR A 52 13.20 -2.65 -18.04
C THR A 52 12.02 -1.74 -18.34
N HIS A 53 11.56 -1.03 -17.31
CA HIS A 53 10.52 -0.01 -17.36
C HIS A 53 11.13 1.39 -17.44
N GLN A 54 10.44 2.32 -18.08
CA GLN A 54 10.95 3.69 -18.24
C GLN A 54 10.91 4.42 -16.89
N LEU A 55 11.81 5.38 -16.71
CA LEU A 55 11.74 6.25 -15.55
C LEU A 55 10.41 7.03 -15.52
N LYS A 56 9.79 7.14 -14.34
CA LYS A 56 8.48 7.75 -14.09
C LYS A 56 7.31 7.07 -14.81
N SER A 57 7.45 5.79 -15.15
CA SER A 57 6.34 5.01 -15.69
C SER A 57 5.66 4.18 -14.62
N ASP A 58 4.34 4.05 -14.76
CA ASP A 58 3.49 3.15 -14.00
C ASP A 58 3.11 1.92 -14.84
N TRP A 59 2.99 0.76 -14.20
CA TRP A 59 2.44 -0.45 -14.82
C TRP A 59 1.74 -1.33 -13.80
N GLU A 60 0.83 -2.18 -14.30
CA GLU A 60 0.16 -3.20 -13.50
C GLU A 60 0.80 -4.56 -13.75
N THR A 61 0.97 -5.34 -12.69
CA THR A 61 1.45 -6.73 -12.79
C THR A 61 0.30 -7.71 -12.92
N ASP A 62 0.58 -8.90 -13.46
CA ASP A 62 -0.38 -10.01 -13.50
C ASP A 62 -0.78 -10.52 -12.10
N ASN A 63 -0.10 -10.06 -11.05
CA ASN A 63 -0.37 -10.41 -9.66
C ASN A 63 -1.16 -9.31 -8.94
N CYS A 64 -1.77 -8.38 -9.68
CA CYS A 64 -2.57 -7.29 -9.13
C CYS A 64 -1.76 -6.37 -8.22
N GLU A 65 -0.63 -5.91 -8.74
CA GLU A 65 0.19 -4.88 -8.13
C GLU A 65 0.30 -3.69 -9.07
N SER A 66 0.17 -2.50 -8.52
CA SER A 66 0.47 -1.25 -9.20
C SER A 66 1.90 -0.87 -8.87
N CYS A 67 2.73 -0.75 -9.90
CA CYS A 67 4.15 -0.48 -9.76
C CYS A 67 4.53 0.85 -10.40
N HIS A 68 5.46 1.56 -9.78
CA HIS A 68 6.01 2.82 -10.24
C HIS A 68 7.54 2.74 -10.25
N CYS A 69 8.16 3.18 -11.34
CA CYS A 69 9.61 3.32 -11.45
C CYS A 69 10.03 4.78 -11.23
N ASP A 70 10.84 5.04 -10.21
CA ASP A 70 11.46 6.35 -9.95
C ASP A 70 12.98 6.24 -9.90
N ASP A 71 13.67 7.37 -9.70
CA ASP A 71 15.14 7.46 -9.67
C ASP A 71 15.78 6.49 -8.67
N GLY A 72 15.08 6.17 -7.58
CA GLY A 72 15.55 5.25 -6.55
C GLY A 72 15.35 3.76 -6.88
N GLY A 73 14.42 3.42 -7.78
CA GLY A 73 13.98 2.04 -7.98
C GLY A 73 12.48 1.90 -8.21
N ILE A 74 11.97 0.70 -7.97
CA ILE A 74 10.58 0.32 -8.22
C ILE A 74 9.83 0.24 -6.89
N GLU A 75 8.73 0.98 -6.76
CA GLU A 75 7.74 0.77 -5.71
C GLU A 75 6.57 -0.02 -6.31
N CYS A 76 6.20 -1.15 -5.70
CA CYS A 76 5.04 -1.94 -6.11
C CYS A 76 4.10 -2.11 -4.92
N CYS A 77 2.81 -1.90 -5.14
CA CYS A 77 1.77 -1.98 -4.12
C CYS A 77 0.66 -2.94 -4.56
N ASN A 78 0.19 -3.80 -3.66
CA ASN A 78 -0.97 -4.64 -3.94
C ASN A 78 -2.21 -3.78 -4.19
N THR A 79 -2.97 -4.12 -5.23
CA THR A 79 -4.28 -3.52 -5.52
C THR A 79 -5.43 -4.42 -5.04
N ALA A 80 -5.13 -5.68 -4.76
CA ALA A 80 -6.07 -6.66 -4.20
C ALA A 80 -5.94 -6.75 -2.67
N ALA A 81 -7.07 -6.66 -1.95
CA ALA A 81 -7.08 -6.87 -0.50
C ALA A 81 -6.67 -8.32 -0.16
N ILE A 82 -5.61 -8.46 0.64
CA ILE A 82 -5.02 -9.74 1.04
C ILE A 82 -5.73 -10.27 2.29
N PRO A 83 -6.23 -11.52 2.29
CA PRO A 83 -6.84 -12.14 3.46
C PRO A 83 -5.74 -12.57 4.45
N MET A 84 -5.73 -11.95 5.63
CA MET A 84 -4.68 -12.17 6.63
C MET A 84 -5.00 -13.31 7.58
N ASP A 85 -6.27 -13.41 8.01
CA ASP A 85 -6.72 -14.37 9.03
C ASP A 85 -7.88 -15.23 8.50
N TYR A 86 -7.55 -16.49 8.21
CA TYR A 86 -8.47 -17.57 7.86
C TYR A 86 -7.83 -18.93 8.23
N ASP A 87 -8.62 -20.00 8.25
CA ASP A 87 -8.12 -21.35 8.51
C ASP A 87 -7.24 -21.83 7.34
N ARG A 88 -5.92 -21.61 7.44
CA ARG A 88 -4.95 -21.99 6.39
C ARG A 88 -4.76 -23.50 6.26
N ASP A 89 -5.20 -24.30 7.22
CA ASP A 89 -5.15 -25.76 7.14
C ASP A 89 -6.26 -26.26 6.22
N LYS A 90 -7.49 -25.76 6.40
CA LYS A 90 -8.67 -26.20 5.64
C LYS A 90 -8.98 -25.38 4.40
N CYS A 91 -8.45 -24.16 4.29
CA CYS A 91 -8.81 -23.20 3.25
C CYS A 91 -7.59 -22.65 2.52
N GLN A 92 -7.82 -22.10 1.34
CA GLN A 92 -6.81 -21.45 0.50
C GLN A 92 -7.36 -20.15 -0.08
N ALA A 93 -6.50 -19.13 -0.19
CA ALA A 93 -6.81 -17.91 -0.91
C ALA A 93 -6.53 -18.09 -2.41
N VAL A 94 -7.48 -17.69 -3.26
CA VAL A 94 -7.37 -17.75 -4.71
C VAL A 94 -7.56 -16.33 -5.25
N LEU A 95 -6.56 -15.81 -5.96
CA LEU A 95 -6.63 -14.51 -6.61
C LEU A 95 -7.35 -14.64 -7.96
N ASN A 96 -8.41 -13.87 -8.15
CA ASN A 96 -8.96 -13.64 -9.47
C ASN A 96 -8.20 -12.49 -10.15
N LYS A 97 -7.28 -12.83 -11.06
CA LYS A 97 -6.44 -11.86 -11.78
C LYS A 97 -7.23 -10.87 -12.65
N LYS A 98 -8.47 -11.18 -13.05
CA LYS A 98 -9.30 -10.28 -13.88
C LYS A 98 -9.94 -9.16 -13.05
N THR A 99 -10.32 -9.48 -11.81
CA THR A 99 -11.02 -8.54 -10.92
C THR A 99 -10.12 -8.02 -9.80
N CYS A 100 -8.91 -8.56 -9.67
CA CYS A 100 -7.98 -8.29 -8.58
C CYS A 100 -8.61 -8.44 -7.20
N THR A 101 -9.28 -9.58 -7.00
CA THR A 101 -9.93 -9.92 -5.73
C THR A 101 -9.54 -11.32 -5.28
N TYR A 102 -9.26 -11.46 -3.98
CA TYR A 102 -9.05 -12.75 -3.36
C TYR A 102 -10.38 -13.35 -2.89
N THR A 103 -10.56 -14.64 -3.16
CA THR A 103 -11.61 -15.45 -2.55
C THR A 103 -10.95 -16.56 -1.73
N VAL A 104 -11.40 -16.76 -0.49
CA VAL A 104 -10.92 -17.86 0.35
C VAL A 104 -11.89 -19.02 0.26
N LEU A 105 -11.41 -20.16 -0.24
CA LEU A 105 -12.20 -21.35 -0.55
C LEU A 105 -11.71 -22.55 0.26
N GLU A 106 -12.60 -23.50 0.57
CA GLU A 106 -12.20 -24.77 1.18
C GLU A 106 -11.31 -25.57 0.22
N LYS A 107 -10.21 -26.12 0.72
CA LYS A 107 -9.30 -26.96 -0.08
C LYS A 107 -10.00 -28.23 -0.60
N LYS A 108 -10.90 -28.80 0.20
CA LYS A 108 -11.64 -30.03 -0.14
C LYS A 108 -12.83 -29.78 -1.07
N ASN A 109 -13.41 -28.58 -1.04
CA ASN A 109 -14.55 -28.21 -1.87
C ASN A 109 -14.43 -26.75 -2.34
N PRO A 110 -13.81 -26.50 -3.51
CA PRO A 110 -13.59 -25.16 -4.03
C PRO A 110 -14.86 -24.34 -4.34
N LEU A 111 -16.05 -24.95 -4.30
CA LEU A 111 -17.32 -24.22 -4.45
C LEU A 111 -17.79 -23.56 -3.15
N LYS A 112 -17.14 -23.88 -2.01
CA LYS A 112 -17.53 -23.39 -0.70
C LYS A 112 -16.50 -22.38 -0.18
N THR A 113 -16.98 -21.22 0.22
CA THR A 113 -16.15 -20.14 0.78
C THR A 113 -15.84 -20.38 2.26
N CYS A 114 -14.70 -19.88 2.71
CA CYS A 114 -14.33 -19.84 4.12
C CYS A 114 -14.49 -18.43 4.70
N THR A 115 -14.76 -18.36 6.00
CA THR A 115 -14.79 -17.08 6.73
C THR A 115 -13.39 -16.51 6.86
N VAL A 116 -13.25 -15.24 6.52
CA VAL A 116 -12.03 -14.44 6.71
C VAL A 116 -12.31 -13.41 7.80
N LYS A 117 -11.42 -13.32 8.79
CA LYS A 117 -11.58 -12.42 9.94
C LYS A 117 -10.89 -11.08 9.75
N ALA A 118 -9.83 -11.04 8.94
CA ALA A 118 -9.05 -9.84 8.71
C ALA A 118 -8.57 -9.78 7.25
N TRP A 119 -8.64 -8.56 6.69
CA TRP A 119 -8.13 -8.20 5.37
C TRP A 119 -7.18 -7.03 5.54
N VAL A 120 -6.14 -6.98 4.71
CA VAL A 120 -5.24 -5.84 4.60
C VAL A 120 -5.14 -5.47 3.13
N LEU A 121 -5.29 -4.18 2.84
CA LEU A 121 -4.88 -3.64 1.54
C LEU A 121 -3.42 -3.23 1.64
#